data_AF-A0A2D9VVI9-F1
#
_entry.id   AF-A0A2D9VVI9-F1
#
_cell.length_a   1.000
_cell.length_b   1.000
_cell.length_c   1.000
_cell.angle_alpha   90.00
_cell.angle_beta   90.00
_cell.angle_gamma   90.00
#
_symmetry.space_group_name_H-M   'P 1'
#
loop_
_entity.id
_entity.type
_entity.pdbx_description
1 polymer ?
#
loop_
_entity_poly.entity_id
_entity_poly.type
_entity_poly.pdbx_seq_one_letter_code
_entity_poly.pdbx_strand_id
1 'polypeptide(L)'
;MKNFVSITLSDSRSDDPSITDKSGDVLISFLVSNNLNLYERILIPDDPSELESALEKYVNTDDVSLIVTTGGTGISQRDITPEITSKFLEKNIPGIPELI
;
A
#
# COMPACT_ATOMS: atom_id res chain seq x y z
N MET A 1 7.06 19.17 2.08
CA MET A 1 7.02 17.95 2.91
C MET A 1 6.35 16.89 2.04
N LYS A 2 6.92 15.68 1.89
CA LYS A 2 6.40 14.70 0.91
C LYS A 2 5.15 14.02 1.47
N ASN A 3 4.07 13.97 0.68
CA ASN A 3 2.88 13.24 1.10
C ASN A 3 2.96 11.78 0.66
N PHE A 4 2.41 10.88 1.47
CA PHE A 4 2.32 9.45 1.15
C PHE A 4 0.90 8.91 1.36
N VAL A 5 0.58 7.85 0.61
CA VAL A 5 -0.64 7.05 0.80
C VAL A 5 -0.25 5.70 1.40
N SER A 6 -0.99 5.27 2.42
CA SER A 6 -0.86 3.94 3.01
C SER A 6 -2.00 3.06 2.50
N ILE A 7 -1.69 1.92 1.91
CA ILE A 7 -2.68 0.94 1.45
C ILE A 7 -2.44 -0.38 2.17
N THR A 8 -3.37 -0.79 3.02
CA THR A 8 -3.36 -2.11 3.64
C THR A 8 -4.28 -3.04 2.86
N LEU A 9 -3.75 -4.20 2.45
CA LEU A 9 -4.53 -5.29 1.88
C LEU A 9 -4.73 -6.37 2.95
N SER A 10 -5.98 -6.63 3.32
CA SER A 10 -6.34 -7.78 4.14
C SER A 10 -7.84 -8.00 4.17
N ASP A 11 -8.28 -9.17 3.68
CA ASP A 11 -9.68 -9.60 3.74
C ASP A 11 -10.30 -9.44 5.14
N SER A 12 -9.60 -9.96 6.16
CA SER A 12 -10.10 -9.95 7.54
C SER A 12 -10.24 -8.55 8.14
N ARG A 13 -9.33 -7.61 7.83
CA ARG A 13 -9.37 -6.26 8.40
C ARG A 13 -10.36 -5.39 7.64
N SER A 14 -10.50 -5.58 6.33
CA SER A 14 -11.48 -4.87 5.53
C SER A 14 -12.93 -5.31 5.82
N ASP A 15 -13.14 -6.58 6.19
CA ASP A 15 -14.48 -7.12 6.45
C ASP A 15 -14.97 -6.85 7.88
N ASP A 16 -14.07 -6.81 8.88
CA ASP A 16 -14.42 -6.63 10.28
C ASP A 16 -13.73 -5.40 10.91
N PRO A 17 -14.46 -4.29 11.11
CA PRO A 17 -13.93 -3.07 11.75
C PRO A 17 -13.43 -3.27 13.19
N SER A 18 -13.78 -4.37 13.86
CA SER A 18 -13.26 -4.68 15.19
C SER A 18 -11.81 -5.18 15.15
N ILE A 19 -11.31 -5.61 13.99
CA ILE A 19 -9.95 -6.10 13.80
C ILE A 19 -9.05 -4.94 13.40
N THR A 20 -8.09 -4.60 14.26
CA THR A 20 -7.16 -3.48 14.02
C THR A 20 -6.13 -3.79 12.92
N ASP A 21 -5.93 -2.82 12.02
CA ASP A 21 -4.81 -2.80 11.07
C ASP A 21 -3.51 -2.28 11.74
N LYS A 22 -2.87 -3.18 12.48
CA LYS A 22 -1.61 -2.89 13.20
C LYS A 22 -0.45 -2.58 12.26
N SER A 23 -0.39 -3.22 11.09
CA SER A 23 0.69 -3.02 10.13
C SER A 23 0.62 -1.62 9.52
N GLY A 24 -0.57 -1.18 9.12
CA GLY A 24 -0.80 0.20 8.68
C GLY A 24 -0.50 1.21 9.80
N ASP A 25 -0.86 0.93 11.05
CA ASP A 25 -0.54 1.80 12.18
C ASP A 25 0.98 1.99 12.35
N VAL A 26 1.75 0.91 12.28
CA VAL A 26 3.22 0.94 12.39
C VAL A 26 3.84 1.69 11.22
N LEU A 27 3.40 1.40 10.00
CA LEU A 27 3.87 2.05 8.77
C LEU A 27 3.63 3.56 8.81
N ILE A 28 2.41 3.97 9.14
CA ILE A 28 2.03 5.38 9.22
C ILE A 28 2.87 6.08 10.29
N SER A 29 2.96 5.48 11.48
CA SER A 29 3.74 6.06 12.59
C SER A 29 5.21 6.24 12.21
N PHE A 30 5.81 5.24 11.55
CA PHE A 30 7.19 5.30 11.08
C PHE A 30 7.40 6.43 10.06
N LEU A 31 6.56 6.52 9.02
CA LEU A 31 6.73 7.54 7.98
C LEU A 31 6.46 8.97 8.48
N VAL A 32 5.45 9.14 9.35
CA VAL A 32 5.19 10.43 10.00
C VAL A 32 6.34 10.85 10.89
N SER A 33 6.94 9.92 11.66
CA SER A 33 8.13 10.22 12.48
C SER A 33 9.37 10.58 11.66
N ASN A 34 9.37 10.27 10.36
CA ASN A 34 10.42 10.63 9.41
C ASN A 34 10.06 11.84 8.53
N ASN A 35 9.15 12.71 8.98
CA ASN A 35 8.76 13.96 8.33
C ASN A 35 8.03 13.80 6.98
N LEU A 36 7.31 12.69 6.77
CA LEU A 36 6.32 12.57 5.69
C LEU A 36 4.91 12.88 6.23
N ASN A 37 4.03 13.33 5.33
CA ASN A 37 2.64 13.61 5.65
C ASN A 37 1.74 12.50 5.13
N LEU A 38 0.88 11.95 5.98
CA LEU A 38 -0.16 11.02 5.51
C LEU A 38 -1.18 11.80 4.68
N TYR A 39 -1.30 11.46 3.40
CA TYR A 39 -2.33 11.97 2.51
C TYR A 39 -3.65 11.24 2.77
N GLU A 40 -3.62 9.90 2.70
CA GLU A 40 -4.78 9.05 2.91
C GLU A 40 -4.35 7.67 3.40
N ARG A 41 -5.18 7.07 4.26
CA ARG A 41 -5.06 5.66 4.68
C ARG A 41 -6.20 4.88 4.04
N ILE A 42 -5.85 3.75 3.43
CA ILE A 42 -6.77 2.88 2.71
C ILE A 42 -6.65 1.47 3.28
N LEU A 43 -7.78 0.81 3.45
CA LEU A 43 -7.89 -0.58 3.86
C LEU A 43 -8.85 -1.28 2.90
N ILE A 44 -8.35 -2.26 2.16
CA ILE A 44 -9.08 -3.00 1.12
C ILE A 44 -8.86 -4.51 1.30
N PRO A 45 -9.76 -5.36 0.77
CA PRO A 45 -9.52 -6.80 0.70
C PRO A 45 -8.36 -7.14 -0.25
N ASP A 46 -7.94 -8.41 -0.26
CA ASP A 46 -7.01 -8.95 -1.24
C ASP A 46 -7.71 -9.14 -2.59
N ASP A 47 -8.17 -8.02 -3.18
CA ASP A 47 -8.90 -7.97 -4.43
C ASP A 47 -8.11 -7.15 -5.49
N PRO A 48 -7.83 -7.73 -6.67
CA PRO A 48 -7.10 -7.04 -7.73
C PRO A 48 -7.74 -5.73 -8.17
N SER A 49 -9.07 -5.67 -8.28
CA SER A 49 -9.77 -4.50 -8.82
C SER A 49 -9.79 -3.33 -7.83
N GLU A 50 -9.90 -3.64 -6.54
CA GLU A 50 -9.76 -2.65 -5.45
C GLU A 50 -8.35 -2.05 -5.43
N LEU A 51 -7.31 -2.90 -5.52
CA LEU A 51 -5.93 -2.42 -5.55
C LEU A 51 -5.62 -1.61 -6.82
N GLU A 52 -6.06 -2.06 -7.99
CA GLU A 52 -5.91 -1.31 -9.24
C GLU A 52 -6.57 0.06 -9.15
N SER A 53 -7.82 0.11 -8.67
CA SER A 53 -8.57 1.37 -8.52
C SER A 53 -7.90 2.32 -7.53
N ALA A 54 -7.38 1.80 -6.43
CA ALA A 54 -6.62 2.60 -5.46
C ALA A 54 -5.34 3.14 -6.09
N LEU A 55 -4.54 2.31 -6.75
CA LEU A 55 -3.31 2.75 -7.41
C LEU A 55 -3.59 3.81 -8.48
N GLU A 56 -4.55 3.58 -9.38
CA GLU A 56 -4.97 4.52 -10.44
C GLU A 56 -5.30 5.91 -9.89
N LYS A 57 -6.02 5.96 -8.76
CA LYS A 57 -6.40 7.22 -8.09
C LYS A 57 -5.18 8.05 -7.70
N TYR A 58 -4.14 7.44 -7.13
CA TYR A 58 -3.03 8.20 -6.54
C TYR A 58 -1.79 8.31 -7.40
N VAL A 59 -1.54 7.40 -8.36
CA VAL A 59 -0.35 7.51 -9.23
C VAL A 59 -0.35 8.80 -10.05
N ASN A 60 -1.52 9.37 -10.35
CA ASN A 60 -1.68 10.62 -11.10
C ASN A 60 -2.01 11.84 -10.20
N THR A 61 -1.96 11.68 -8.87
CA THR A 61 -2.22 12.79 -7.95
C THR A 61 -0.93 13.56 -7.70
N ASP A 62 -0.84 14.81 -8.19
CA ASP A 62 0.35 15.67 -8.09
C ASP A 62 0.88 15.83 -6.65
N ASP A 63 -0.01 15.80 -5.65
CA ASP A 63 0.34 15.94 -4.26
C ASP A 63 0.89 14.65 -3.62
N VAL A 64 0.81 13.49 -4.27
CA VAL A 64 1.26 12.19 -3.71
C VAL A 64 2.64 11.83 -4.26
N SER A 65 3.61 11.71 -3.36
CA SER A 65 5.00 11.38 -3.74
C SER A 65 5.40 9.93 -3.46
N LEU A 66 4.59 9.20 -2.70
CA LEU A 66 4.88 7.84 -2.26
C LEU A 66 3.58 7.08 -2.00
N ILE A 67 3.48 5.87 -2.53
CA ILE A 67 2.43 4.90 -2.15
C ILE A 67 3.15 3.75 -1.48
N VAL A 68 2.69 3.34 -0.31
CA VAL A 68 3.23 2.17 0.41
C VAL A 68 2.11 1.19 0.65
N THR A 69 2.28 -0.03 0.13
CA THR A 69 1.36 -1.13 0.36
C THR A 69 1.86 -2.02 1.50
N THR A 70 0.94 -2.64 2.24
CA THR A 70 1.25 -3.70 3.21
C THR A 70 0.19 -4.79 3.14
N GLY A 71 0.62 -6.05 3.03
CA GLY A 71 -0.27 -7.20 2.78
C GLY A 71 -0.26 -7.68 1.32
N GLY A 72 -0.66 -8.93 1.12
CA GLY A 72 -0.81 -9.54 -0.21
C GLY A 72 0.49 -9.79 -0.99
N THR A 73 1.66 -9.89 -0.31
CA THR A 73 2.99 -10.08 -0.95
C THR A 73 3.61 -11.46 -0.72
N GLY A 74 2.88 -12.39 -0.11
CA GLY A 74 3.34 -13.76 0.11
C GLY A 74 3.32 -14.65 -1.14
N ILE A 75 3.23 -15.96 -0.92
CA ILE A 75 3.21 -17.00 -1.98
C ILE A 75 1.84 -17.68 -2.13
N SER A 76 0.80 -17.17 -1.45
CA SER A 76 -0.57 -17.66 -1.58
C SER A 76 -1.16 -17.29 -2.93
N GLN A 77 -2.18 -18.02 -3.38
CA GLN A 77 -2.95 -17.63 -4.58
C GLN A 77 -3.70 -16.30 -4.41
N ARG A 78 -3.89 -15.85 -3.15
CA ARG A 78 -4.54 -14.58 -2.81
C ARG A 78 -3.52 -13.43 -2.71
N ASP A 79 -2.23 -13.72 -2.62
CA ASP A 79 -1.19 -12.69 -2.59
C ASP A 79 -1.01 -12.14 -4.01
N ILE A 80 -1.56 -10.95 -4.27
CA ILE A 80 -1.63 -10.33 -5.61
C ILE A 80 -0.91 -8.98 -5.71
N THR A 81 -0.40 -8.46 -4.59
CA THR A 81 0.13 -7.09 -4.52
C THR A 81 1.32 -6.88 -5.46
N PRO A 82 2.32 -7.78 -5.56
CA PRO A 82 3.43 -7.62 -6.49
C PRO A 82 2.98 -7.58 -7.95
N GLU A 83 2.09 -8.48 -8.35
CA GLU A 83 1.59 -8.62 -9.72
C GLU A 83 0.81 -7.37 -10.14
N ILE A 84 -0.09 -6.89 -9.28
CA ILE A 84 -0.89 -5.71 -9.58
C ILE A 84 -0.03 -4.44 -9.58
N THR A 85 0.81 -4.25 -8.56
CA THR A 85 1.68 -3.06 -8.46
C THR A 85 2.62 -2.97 -9.67
N SER A 86 3.13 -4.11 -10.18
CA SER A 86 4.05 -4.12 -11.32
C SER A 86 3.47 -3.47 -12.59
N LYS A 87 2.15 -3.49 -12.78
CA LYS A 87 1.46 -2.88 -13.93
C LYS A 87 1.56 -1.36 -13.96
N PHE A 88 1.80 -0.73 -12.81
CA PHE A 88 1.86 0.72 -12.64
C PHE A 88 3.29 1.28 -12.67
N LEU A 89 4.31 0.42 -12.78
CA LEU A 89 5.69 0.85 -12.74
C LEU A 89 6.20 1.20 -14.14
N GLU A 90 6.58 2.46 -14.35
CA GLU A 90 7.38 2.83 -15.53
C GLU A 90 8.78 2.19 -15.49
N LYS A 91 9.33 2.04 -14.28
CA LYS A 91 10.64 1.45 -14.04
C LYS A 91 10.66 0.73 -12.70
N ASN A 92 11.09 -0.52 -12.72
CA ASN A 92 11.32 -1.29 -11.50
C ASN A 92 12.71 -0.98 -10.90
N ILE A 93 12.81 -0.93 -9.58
CA ILE A 93 14.07 -0.74 -8.82
C ILE A 93 14.31 -2.00 -7.98
N PRO A 94 14.95 -3.05 -8.53
CA PRO A 94 15.06 -4.37 -7.88
C PRO A 94 15.86 -4.35 -6.57
N GLY A 95 16.78 -3.40 -6.39
CA GLY A 95 17.58 -3.30 -5.16
C GLY A 95 16.78 -2.88 -3.91
N ILE A 96 15.56 -2.34 -4.06
CA ILE A 96 14.70 -2.01 -2.92
C ILE A 96 14.11 -3.28 -2.28
N PRO A 97 13.39 -4.16 -3.01
CA PRO A 97 12.89 -5.40 -2.43
C PRO A 97 13.98 -6.41 -2.08
N GLU A 98 15.21 -6.29 -2.56
CA GLU A 98 16.33 -7.18 -2.20
C GLU A 98 17.03 -6.80 -0.87
N LEU A 99 16.76 -5.61 -0.32
CA LEU A 99 17.42 -5.08 0.88
C LEU A 99 16.96 -5.72 2.20
N ILE A 100 16.16 -6.79 2.15
CA ILE A 100 15.53 -7.43 3.31
C ILE A 100 16.54 -8.18 4.19
#